data_AF-H8GYC8-F1
#
_entry.id   AF-H8GYC8-F1
#
_cell.length_a   1.000
_cell.length_b   1.000
_cell.length_c   1.000
_cell.angle_alpha   90.00
_cell.angle_beta   90.00
_cell.angle_gamma   90.00
#
_symmetry.space_group_name_H-M   'P 1'
#
loop_
_entity.id
_entity.type
_entity.pdbx_description
1 polymer ?
#
loop_
_entity_poly.entity_id
_entity_poly.type
_entity_poly.pdbx_seq_one_letter_code
_entity_poly.pdbx_strand_id
1 'polypeptide(L)'
;MKVAVSLLTVLTLTLSACAPTVMGTQSYNPVVQTTATAPTIVAPGQTVYVQYTYPGDALGVPDSRFDALDINFSSASTSDKVIGPEAEAAWLRMSASDLPAGVQVSLVRATIAKPVSTTTTSGGSVRVTYREVIRVLLKVTASEQATKGLEIADLTFADGAATGTVPFTVIVR
;
A
#
# COMPACT_ATOMS: atom_id res chain seq x y z
N MET A 1 32.01 -59.48 37.12
CA MET A 1 32.37 -58.17 37.69
C MET A 1 32.71 -57.20 36.56
N LYS A 2 32.06 -56.03 36.57
CA LYS A 2 32.38 -54.75 35.91
C LYS A 2 32.46 -54.66 34.37
N VAL A 3 31.34 -54.13 33.87
CA VAL A 3 31.05 -53.34 32.65
C VAL A 3 32.10 -52.28 32.31
N ALA A 4 32.36 -52.06 31.01
CA ALA A 4 32.44 -50.73 30.39
C ALA A 4 32.48 -50.83 28.85
N VAL A 5 31.31 -50.77 28.22
CA VAL A 5 31.14 -50.42 26.80
C VAL A 5 31.28 -48.90 26.71
N SER A 6 32.37 -48.40 26.12
CA SER A 6 32.52 -46.97 25.75
C SER A 6 32.15 -46.82 24.28
N LEU A 7 30.95 -46.29 24.02
CA LEU A 7 30.71 -44.91 23.54
C LEU A 7 31.41 -44.61 22.21
N LEU A 8 30.66 -44.70 21.10
CA LEU A 8 30.01 -43.55 20.46
C LEU A 8 30.98 -42.44 20.04
N THR A 9 31.45 -42.52 18.79
CA THR A 9 31.81 -41.32 18.01
C THR A 9 31.44 -41.55 16.54
N VAL A 10 30.14 -41.68 16.28
CA VAL A 10 29.55 -41.43 14.96
C VAL A 10 29.41 -39.91 14.86
N LEU A 11 30.51 -39.24 14.53
CA LEU A 11 30.58 -37.79 14.36
C LEU A 11 30.22 -37.42 12.92
N THR A 12 29.05 -37.85 12.47
CA THR A 12 28.52 -37.53 11.13
C THR A 12 27.01 -37.44 11.26
N LEU A 13 26.44 -36.25 11.51
CA LEU A 13 25.05 -35.89 11.16
C LEU A 13 24.55 -34.51 11.65
N THR A 14 25.40 -33.52 11.86
CA THR A 14 24.90 -32.14 12.04
C THR A 14 25.72 -31.14 11.22
N LEU A 15 25.71 -31.32 9.89
CA LEU A 15 25.71 -30.13 9.03
C LEU A 15 24.41 -29.39 9.35
N SER A 16 24.48 -28.47 10.32
CA SER A 16 23.55 -27.37 10.45
C SER A 16 23.56 -26.65 9.11
N ALA A 17 22.61 -27.01 8.25
CA ALA A 17 22.28 -26.27 7.08
C ALA A 17 21.91 -24.86 7.55
N CYS A 18 22.89 -23.94 7.46
CA CYS A 18 22.59 -22.55 7.19
C CYS A 18 21.84 -22.56 5.86
N ALA A 19 20.52 -22.75 5.92
CA ALA A 19 19.68 -22.43 4.78
C ALA A 19 20.03 -20.98 4.44
N PRO A 20 20.42 -20.68 3.19
CA PRO A 20 20.62 -19.30 2.79
C PRO A 20 19.30 -18.58 3.04
N THR A 21 19.30 -17.63 3.98
CA THR A 21 18.22 -16.65 4.10
C THR A 21 18.13 -15.96 2.75
N VAL A 22 17.15 -16.34 1.95
CA VAL A 22 16.81 -15.65 0.71
C VAL A 22 16.28 -14.31 1.15
N MET A 23 17.14 -13.29 1.17
CA MET A 23 16.69 -11.92 1.34
C MET A 23 15.75 -11.61 0.17
N GLY A 24 14.44 -11.65 0.42
CA GLY A 24 13.44 -11.20 -0.52
C GLY A 24 13.80 -9.79 -0.99
N THR A 25 13.70 -9.55 -2.29
CA THR A 25 14.00 -8.24 -2.88
C THR A 25 12.99 -7.20 -2.37
N GLN A 26 13.45 -6.28 -1.53
CA GLN A 26 12.65 -5.12 -1.12
C GLN A 26 12.72 -4.04 -2.20
N SER A 27 11.57 -3.66 -2.75
CA SER A 27 11.48 -2.46 -3.57
C SER A 27 11.47 -1.23 -2.66
N TYR A 28 12.55 -0.44 -2.70
CA TYR A 28 12.64 0.80 -1.91
C TYR A 28 11.72 1.91 -2.42
N ASN A 29 11.31 1.85 -3.69
CA ASN A 29 10.35 2.79 -4.26
C ASN A 29 8.96 2.13 -4.34
N PRO A 30 7.87 2.81 -3.93
CA PRO A 30 6.53 2.28 -4.08
C PRO A 30 6.18 2.05 -5.54
N VAL A 31 5.55 0.90 -5.84
CA VAL A 31 4.94 0.64 -7.13
C VAL A 31 3.63 1.42 -7.18
N VAL A 32 3.58 2.45 -8.04
CA VAL A 32 2.35 3.24 -8.22
C VAL A 32 1.43 2.51 -9.17
N GLN A 33 0.25 2.16 -8.67
CA GLN A 33 -0.77 1.47 -9.46
C GLN A 33 -1.59 2.48 -10.26
N THR A 34 -1.81 2.17 -11.54
CA THR A 34 -2.53 3.04 -12.48
C THR A 34 -4.04 3.02 -12.25
N THR A 35 -4.56 1.94 -11.65
CA THR A 35 -5.97 1.79 -11.30
C THR A 35 -6.12 1.26 -9.88
N ALA A 36 -7.26 1.59 -9.26
CA ALA A 36 -7.65 1.11 -7.93
C ALA A 36 -7.77 -0.43 -7.84
N THR A 37 -7.96 -1.11 -8.97
CA THR A 37 -8.16 -2.56 -9.06
C THR A 37 -6.95 -3.30 -9.62
N ALA A 38 -5.85 -2.60 -9.91
CA ALA A 38 -4.65 -3.22 -10.45
C ALA A 38 -4.08 -4.25 -9.45
N PRO A 39 -3.68 -5.44 -9.92
CA PRO A 39 -3.19 -6.48 -9.04
C PRO A 39 -1.85 -6.08 -8.43
N THR A 40 -1.68 -6.35 -7.13
CA THR A 40 -0.36 -6.34 -6.50
C THR A 40 0.29 -7.70 -6.66
N ILE A 41 1.48 -7.72 -7.28
CA ILE A 41 2.26 -8.94 -7.46
C ILE A 41 3.33 -9.02 -6.36
N VAL A 42 3.41 -10.16 -5.69
CA VAL A 42 4.37 -10.42 -4.61
C VAL A 42 4.87 -11.86 -4.71
N ALA A 43 6.16 -12.10 -4.44
CA ALA A 43 6.70 -13.46 -4.32
C ALA A 43 6.72 -13.92 -2.85
N PRO A 44 6.68 -15.23 -2.56
CA PRO A 44 6.91 -15.74 -1.21
C PRO A 44 8.23 -15.22 -0.62
N GLY A 45 8.20 -14.79 0.64
CA GLY A 45 9.33 -14.17 1.33
C GLY A 45 9.59 -12.70 0.97
N GLN A 46 8.73 -12.09 0.14
CA GLN A 46 8.90 -10.71 -0.33
C GLN A 46 8.02 -9.71 0.41
N THR A 47 8.53 -8.49 0.54
CA THR A 47 7.75 -7.29 0.91
C THR A 47 7.75 -6.30 -0.24
N VAL A 48 6.58 -5.79 -0.61
CA VAL A 48 6.41 -4.73 -1.61
C VAL A 48 5.63 -3.56 -1.02
N TYR A 49 6.00 -2.36 -1.44
CA TYR A 49 5.26 -1.13 -1.14
C TYR A 49 4.50 -0.72 -2.38
N VAL A 50 3.19 -0.53 -2.27
CA VAL A 50 2.31 -0.23 -3.41
C VAL A 50 1.46 0.99 -3.09
N GLN A 51 1.34 1.91 -4.04
CA GLN A 51 0.50 3.10 -3.91
C GLN A 51 -0.72 2.97 -4.80
N TYR A 52 -1.90 3.10 -4.21
CA TYR A 52 -3.18 3.19 -4.90
C TYR A 52 -3.76 4.60 -4.76
N THR A 53 -4.53 5.02 -5.76
CA THR A 53 -5.30 6.28 -5.71
C THR A 53 -6.77 5.94 -5.83
N TYR A 54 -7.55 6.32 -4.83
CA TYR A 54 -8.98 6.11 -4.77
C TYR A 54 -9.72 7.45 -4.78
N PRO A 55 -10.91 7.52 -5.41
CA PRO A 55 -11.90 8.54 -5.08
C PRO A 55 -12.20 8.56 -3.57
N GLY A 56 -12.45 9.73 -2.99
CA GLY A 56 -12.70 9.86 -1.55
C GLY A 56 -13.94 9.08 -1.09
N ASP A 57 -15.02 9.17 -1.86
CA ASP A 57 -16.28 8.46 -1.66
C ASP A 57 -16.12 6.94 -1.64
N ALA A 58 -15.23 6.39 -2.48
CA ALA A 58 -14.94 4.96 -2.50
C ALA A 58 -14.37 4.44 -1.17
N LEU A 59 -13.70 5.31 -0.39
CA LEU A 59 -13.17 4.97 0.93
C LEU A 59 -14.09 5.40 2.08
N GLY A 60 -15.30 5.86 1.77
CA GLY A 60 -16.25 6.40 2.75
C GLY A 60 -15.76 7.69 3.40
N VAL A 61 -14.87 8.44 2.74
CA VAL A 61 -14.36 9.72 3.26
C VAL A 61 -15.35 10.82 2.89
N PRO A 62 -15.89 11.59 3.85
CA PRO A 62 -16.83 12.66 3.55
C PRO A 62 -16.14 13.88 2.94
N ASP A 63 -16.87 14.60 2.09
CA ASP A 63 -16.41 15.81 1.38
C ASP A 63 -15.82 16.87 2.34
N SER A 64 -16.33 16.95 3.57
CA SER A 64 -15.83 17.87 4.60
C SER A 64 -14.36 17.67 4.96
N ARG A 65 -13.78 16.48 4.72
CA ARG A 65 -12.34 16.24 4.87
C ARG A 65 -11.55 16.93 3.76
N PHE A 66 -12.12 17.02 2.56
CA PHE A 66 -11.51 17.70 1.42
C PHE A 66 -11.69 19.21 1.51
N ASP A 67 -12.76 19.72 2.11
CA ASP A 67 -12.96 21.17 2.33
C ASP A 67 -11.82 21.82 3.11
N ALA A 68 -11.12 21.07 3.97
CA ALA A 68 -9.92 21.55 4.67
C ALA A 68 -8.70 21.77 3.75
N LEU A 69 -8.76 21.37 2.48
CA LEU A 69 -7.72 21.58 1.49
C LEU A 69 -8.06 22.78 0.60
N ASP A 70 -7.33 23.87 0.79
CA ASP A 70 -7.44 25.09 0.00
C ASP A 70 -6.54 25.05 -1.24
N ILE A 71 -7.11 25.31 -2.41
CA ILE A 71 -6.34 25.45 -3.65
C ILE A 71 -5.75 26.86 -3.69
N ASN A 72 -4.43 26.94 -3.68
CA ASN A 72 -3.75 28.22 -3.81
C ASN A 72 -3.66 28.64 -5.29
N PHE A 73 -4.46 29.63 -5.67
CA PHE A 73 -4.45 30.22 -7.01
C PHE A 73 -3.30 31.22 -7.23
N SER A 74 -2.65 31.69 -6.17
CA SER A 74 -1.50 32.62 -6.26
C SER A 74 -0.18 31.90 -6.54
N SER A 75 -0.13 30.57 -6.39
CA SER A 75 1.06 29.75 -6.62
C SER A 75 1.11 29.18 -8.04
N ALA A 76 0.56 29.88 -9.04
CA ALA A 76 0.74 29.51 -10.43
C ALA A 76 2.24 29.30 -10.67
N SER A 77 2.64 28.07 -10.97
CA SER A 77 4.04 27.72 -11.17
C SER A 77 4.62 28.49 -12.36
N THR A 78 5.92 28.36 -12.61
CA THR A 78 6.60 28.89 -13.82
C THR A 78 5.99 28.46 -15.17
N SER A 79 4.92 27.65 -15.14
CA SER A 79 4.17 27.10 -16.25
C SER A 79 2.67 27.48 -16.22
N ASP A 80 2.28 28.50 -15.45
CA ASP A 80 0.89 28.96 -15.26
C ASP A 80 -0.08 27.86 -14.76
N LYS A 81 0.45 26.80 -14.16
CA LYS A 81 -0.34 25.69 -13.63
C LYS A 81 -0.58 25.89 -12.14
N VAL A 82 -1.84 25.77 -11.72
CA VAL A 82 -2.19 25.70 -10.30
C VAL A 82 -1.87 24.28 -9.79
N ILE A 83 -1.11 24.19 -8.71
CA ILE A 83 -0.80 22.92 -8.06
C ILE A 83 -1.90 22.60 -7.05
N GLY A 84 -2.38 21.36 -7.08
CA GLY A 84 -3.38 20.88 -6.13
C GLY A 84 -2.80 20.69 -4.74
N PRO A 85 -3.52 21.07 -3.67
CA PRO A 85 -3.09 20.84 -2.30
C PRO A 85 -3.11 19.35 -1.96
N GLU A 86 -2.19 18.95 -1.09
CA GLU A 86 -2.10 17.60 -0.52
C GLU A 86 -1.82 17.71 0.99
N ALA A 87 -2.39 16.81 1.79
CA ALA A 87 -2.12 16.70 3.22
C ALA A 87 -2.10 15.24 3.66
N GLU A 88 -1.43 14.96 4.78
CA GLU A 88 -1.46 13.63 5.36
C GLU A 88 -2.84 13.32 5.98
N ALA A 89 -3.42 12.19 5.60
CA ALA A 89 -4.67 11.69 6.15
C ALA A 89 -4.40 10.73 7.33
N ALA A 90 -3.69 11.21 8.36
CA ALA A 90 -3.28 10.42 9.52
C ALA A 90 -4.46 9.93 10.38
N TRP A 91 -5.68 10.38 10.11
CA TRP A 91 -6.93 9.92 10.71
C TRP A 91 -7.48 8.66 10.04
N LEU A 92 -7.08 8.35 8.80
CA LEU A 92 -7.59 7.19 8.07
C LEU A 92 -6.99 5.90 8.64
N ARG A 93 -7.85 4.91 8.87
CA ARG A 93 -7.48 3.57 9.33
C ARG A 93 -7.86 2.56 8.26
N MET A 94 -7.19 1.40 8.27
CA MET A 94 -7.46 0.32 7.34
C MET A 94 -7.42 -1.02 8.08
N SER A 95 -8.37 -1.88 7.75
CA SER A 95 -8.37 -3.31 8.08
C SER A 95 -8.52 -4.11 6.79
N ALA A 96 -7.89 -5.28 6.73
CA ALA A 96 -8.01 -6.20 5.61
C ALA A 96 -8.75 -7.48 6.05
N SER A 97 -9.61 -8.01 5.20
CA SER A 97 -10.23 -9.33 5.34
C SER A 97 -10.00 -10.16 4.09
N ASP A 98 -10.17 -11.48 4.20
CA ASP A 98 -10.11 -12.41 3.06
C ASP A 98 -8.76 -12.36 2.31
N LEU A 99 -7.69 -12.05 3.04
CA LEU A 99 -6.33 -12.11 2.51
C LEU A 99 -5.91 -13.58 2.29
N PRO A 100 -5.09 -13.86 1.26
CA PRO A 100 -4.53 -15.19 1.06
C PRO A 100 -3.73 -15.64 2.26
N ALA A 101 -3.74 -16.96 2.49
CA ALA A 101 -2.93 -17.56 3.54
C ALA A 101 -1.46 -17.17 3.38
N GLY A 102 -0.90 -16.59 4.45
CA GLY A 102 0.50 -16.15 4.50
C GLY A 102 0.75 -14.76 3.90
N VAL A 103 -0.28 -14.01 3.51
CA VAL A 103 -0.18 -12.60 3.07
C VAL A 103 -0.66 -11.65 4.17
N GLN A 104 0.07 -10.55 4.35
CA GLN A 104 -0.29 -9.46 5.25
C GLN A 104 -0.29 -8.13 4.48
N VAL A 105 -1.29 -7.29 4.76
CA VAL A 105 -1.43 -5.96 4.18
C VAL A 105 -1.64 -4.95 5.29
N SER A 106 -0.89 -3.85 5.25
CA SER A 106 -1.00 -2.77 6.23
C SER A 106 -0.93 -1.41 5.53
N LEU A 107 -1.69 -0.45 6.05
CA LEU A 107 -1.62 0.95 5.62
C LEU A 107 -0.37 1.58 6.23
N VAL A 108 0.53 2.05 5.37
CA VAL A 108 1.75 2.77 5.79
C VAL A 108 1.46 4.25 5.93
N ARG A 109 0.76 4.81 4.93
CA ARG A 109 0.44 6.23 4.86
C ARG A 109 -0.79 6.44 4.00
N ALA A 110 -1.62 7.42 4.38
CA ALA A 110 -2.67 7.95 3.52
C ALA A 110 -2.44 9.45 3.29
N THR A 111 -2.71 9.92 2.08
CA THR A 111 -2.59 11.33 1.69
C THR A 111 -3.89 11.75 1.01
N ILE A 112 -4.53 12.77 1.55
CA ILE A 112 -5.69 13.42 0.94
C ILE A 112 -5.21 14.50 -0.03
N ALA A 113 -5.81 14.57 -1.20
CA ALA A 113 -5.34 15.48 -2.24
C ALA A 113 -6.48 16.00 -3.13
N LYS A 114 -6.30 17.22 -3.64
CA LYS A 114 -7.11 17.81 -4.73
C LYS A 114 -6.25 18.04 -5.98
N PRO A 115 -5.72 16.99 -6.64
CA PRO A 115 -4.89 17.15 -7.83
C PRO A 115 -5.62 17.93 -8.93
N VAL A 116 -5.00 19.01 -9.39
CA VAL A 116 -5.49 19.83 -10.50
C VAL A 116 -5.08 19.19 -11.82
N SER A 117 -6.08 18.81 -12.63
CA SER A 117 -5.87 18.25 -13.98
C SER A 117 -5.70 19.34 -15.03
N THR A 118 -6.42 20.45 -14.88
CA THR A 118 -6.50 21.52 -15.87
C THR A 118 -6.49 22.87 -15.18
N THR A 119 -5.74 23.82 -15.75
CA THR A 119 -5.77 25.24 -15.38
C THR A 119 -6.01 26.04 -16.66
N THR A 120 -6.93 27.00 -16.61
CA THR A 120 -7.23 27.89 -17.73
C THR A 120 -7.32 29.31 -17.22
N THR A 121 -6.53 30.20 -17.81
CA THR A 121 -6.49 31.63 -17.46
C THR A 121 -7.08 32.43 -18.62
N SER A 122 -8.11 33.23 -18.35
CA SER A 122 -8.73 34.09 -19.36
C SER A 122 -9.30 35.36 -18.72
N GLY A 123 -8.96 36.52 -19.28
CA GLY A 123 -9.53 37.82 -18.87
C GLY A 123 -9.40 38.13 -17.38
N GLY A 124 -8.30 37.75 -16.74
CA GLY A 124 -8.07 37.95 -15.29
C GLY A 124 -8.74 36.92 -14.38
N SER A 125 -9.42 35.92 -14.93
CA SER A 125 -9.99 34.79 -14.18
C SER A 125 -9.15 33.52 -14.34
N VAL A 126 -9.00 32.76 -13.26
CA VAL A 126 -8.39 31.43 -13.26
C VAL A 126 -9.47 30.38 -13.01
N ARG A 127 -9.60 29.41 -13.91
CA ARG A 127 -10.47 28.24 -13.76
C ARG A 127 -9.61 26.99 -13.63
N VAL A 128 -9.93 26.15 -12.66
CA VAL A 128 -9.27 24.85 -12.48
C VAL A 128 -10.29 23.72 -12.53
N THR A 129 -9.83 22.55 -12.97
CA THR A 129 -10.54 21.28 -12.77
C THR A 129 -9.67 20.43 -11.87
N TYR A 130 -10.25 19.93 -10.79
CA TYR A 130 -9.58 19.03 -9.86
C TYR A 130 -10.47 17.82 -9.56
N ARG A 131 -9.88 16.82 -8.92
CA ARG A 131 -10.60 15.68 -8.35
C ARG A 131 -10.18 15.50 -6.90
N GLU A 132 -11.08 14.99 -6.09
CA GLU A 132 -10.83 14.64 -4.70
C GLU A 132 -10.42 13.18 -4.62
N VAL A 133 -9.20 12.94 -4.13
CA VAL A 133 -8.64 11.59 -4.06
C VAL A 133 -7.91 11.36 -2.74
N ILE A 134 -7.87 10.09 -2.36
CA ILE A 134 -6.99 9.58 -1.30
C ILE A 134 -5.94 8.68 -1.97
N ARG A 135 -4.67 9.00 -1.75
CA ARG A 135 -3.56 8.12 -2.10
C ARG A 135 -3.19 7.29 -0.89
N VAL A 136 -3.25 5.97 -1.01
CA VAL A 136 -2.87 5.05 0.07
C VAL A 136 -1.60 4.32 -0.32
N LEU A 137 -0.62 4.36 0.58
CA LEU A 137 0.60 3.57 0.49
C LEU A 137 0.43 2.35 1.38
N LEU A 138 0.43 1.17 0.77
CA LEU A 138 0.30 -0.10 1.45
C LEU A 138 1.64 -0.82 1.50
N LYS A 139 1.88 -1.54 2.59
CA LYS A 139 2.94 -2.55 2.70
C LYS A 139 2.28 -3.92 2.59
N VAL A 140 2.67 -4.67 1.57
CA VAL A 140 2.18 -6.02 1.28
C VAL A 140 3.33 -6.98 1.48
N THR A 141 3.16 -7.93 2.39
CA THR A 141 4.18 -8.92 2.75
C THR A 141 3.63 -10.31 2.51
N ALA A 142 4.34 -11.13 1.75
CA ALA A 142 4.06 -12.56 1.63
C ALA A 142 5.11 -13.35 2.40
N SER A 143 4.68 -14.19 3.33
CA SER A 143 5.55 -15.16 3.99
C SER A 143 6.14 -16.15 2.98
N GLU A 144 7.22 -16.84 3.36
CA GLU A 144 7.82 -17.88 2.51
C GLU A 144 6.85 -19.04 2.22
N GLN A 145 5.87 -19.25 3.10
CA GLN A 145 4.84 -20.28 2.98
C GLN A 145 3.53 -19.74 2.38
N ALA A 146 3.53 -18.53 1.80
CA ALA A 146 2.32 -17.94 1.22
C ALA A 146 1.76 -18.80 0.08
N THR A 147 0.44 -19.01 0.10
CA THR A 147 -0.25 -19.76 -0.95
C THR A 147 -0.14 -19.02 -2.28
N LYS A 148 0.36 -19.71 -3.32
CA LYS A 148 0.45 -19.16 -4.67
C LYS A 148 -0.93 -19.11 -5.31
N GLY A 149 -1.21 -18.03 -6.03
CA GLY A 149 -2.50 -17.85 -6.69
C GLY A 149 -2.88 -16.38 -6.87
N LEU A 150 -4.02 -16.19 -7.52
CA LEU A 150 -4.73 -14.92 -7.59
C LEU A 150 -5.92 -14.99 -6.64
N GLU A 151 -6.02 -14.02 -5.76
CA GLU A 151 -7.16 -13.88 -4.85
C GLU A 151 -7.54 -12.41 -4.73
N ILE A 152 -8.80 -12.19 -4.36
CA ILE A 152 -9.37 -10.87 -4.11
C ILE A 152 -9.70 -10.80 -2.63
N ALA A 153 -9.08 -9.86 -1.96
CA ALA A 153 -9.32 -9.53 -0.56
C ALA A 153 -10.10 -8.22 -0.47
N ASP A 154 -10.62 -7.93 0.72
CA ASP A 154 -11.30 -6.67 0.99
C ASP A 154 -10.44 -5.77 1.87
N LEU A 155 -10.29 -4.51 1.44
CA LEU A 155 -9.69 -3.45 2.26
C LEU A 155 -10.77 -2.49 2.70
N THR A 156 -11.05 -2.50 4.01
CA THR A 156 -12.00 -1.59 4.63
C THR A 156 -11.24 -0.43 5.25
N PHE A 157 -11.56 0.77 4.79
CA PHE A 157 -11.03 2.03 5.29
C PHE A 157 -12.06 2.70 6.20
N ALA A 158 -11.60 3.39 7.23
CA ALA A 158 -12.45 4.08 8.19
C ALA A 158 -11.85 5.43 8.60
N ASP A 159 -12.69 6.46 8.71
CA ASP A 159 -12.29 7.80 9.15
C ASP A 159 -12.69 8.11 10.62
N GLY A 160 -13.30 7.13 11.29
CA GLY A 160 -13.86 7.23 12.64
C GLY A 160 -15.39 7.41 12.66
N ALA A 161 -16.01 7.80 11.55
CA ALA A 161 -17.46 7.99 11.43
C ALA A 161 -18.07 7.16 10.30
N ALA A 162 -17.36 7.04 9.18
CA ALA A 162 -17.79 6.30 8.00
C ALA A 162 -16.72 5.28 7.57
N THR A 163 -17.17 4.31 6.78
CA THR A 163 -16.35 3.21 6.26
C THR A 163 -16.60 3.03 4.77
N GLY A 164 -15.53 2.75 4.02
CA GLY A 164 -15.61 2.29 2.63
C GLY A 164 -14.77 1.05 2.42
N THR A 165 -15.30 0.08 1.68
CA THR A 165 -14.62 -1.17 1.38
C THR A 165 -14.32 -1.23 -0.11
N VAL A 166 -13.07 -1.51 -0.45
CA VAL A 166 -12.59 -1.64 -1.83
C VAL A 166 -11.93 -3.01 -2.03
N PRO A 167 -12.10 -3.62 -3.21
CA PRO A 167 -11.43 -4.87 -3.52
C PRO A 167 -9.93 -4.64 -3.69
N PHE A 168 -9.13 -5.60 -3.23
CA PHE A 168 -7.69 -5.65 -3.38
C PHE A 168 -7.28 -6.98 -3.99
N THR A 169 -6.86 -6.93 -5.25
CA THR A 169 -6.36 -8.10 -5.96
C THR A 169 -4.89 -8.31 -5.64
N VAL A 170 -4.53 -9.50 -5.15
CA VAL A 170 -3.15 -9.89 -4.92
C VAL A 170 -2.80 -11.15 -5.71
N ILE A 171 -1.59 -11.19 -6.26
CA ILE A 171 -1.07 -12.33 -7.00
C ILE A 171 0.23 -12.77 -6.33
N VAL A 172 0.22 -13.95 -5.73
CA VAL A 172 1.41 -14.59 -5.16
C VAL A 172 2.03 -15.52 -6.21
N ARG A 173 3.27 -15.25 -6.63
CA ARG A 173 3.99 -16.01 -7.68
C ARG A 173 5.19 -16.78 -7.18
#